data_AF-A0A2W4RIM1-F1
#
_entry.id   AF-A0A2W4RIM1-F1
#
_cell.length_a   1.000
_cell.length_b   1.000
_cell.length_c   1.000
_cell.angle_alpha   90.00
_cell.angle_beta   90.00
_cell.angle_gamma   90.00
#
_symmetry.space_group_name_H-M   'P 1'
#
loop_
_entity.id
_entity.type
_entity.pdbx_description
1 polymer ?
#
loop_
_entity_poly.entity_id
_entity_poly.type
_entity_poly.pdbx_seq_one_letter_code
_entity_poly.pdbx_strand_id
1 'polypeptide(L)'
;MADKSSRKPRKSAAKAAPTQPVLLSGGNPQIPKGYGDAPVQAYIAAMPGWKQNVGRRLDAIISRTVPGVRKAVKWNSPFFGVEDNIWFLSFHCFTKYVKVAFFRGAALIPIPPR
;
A
#
# COMPACT_ATOMS: atom_id res chain seq x y z
N MET A 1 59.28 -0.39 17.57
CA MET A 1 57.87 -0.22 18.01
C MET A 1 57.33 1.06 17.40
N ALA A 2 56.09 1.01 16.91
CA ALA A 2 55.25 2.09 16.39
C ALA A 2 55.48 2.55 14.93
N ASP A 3 54.56 2.13 14.05
CA ASP A 3 54.00 3.02 13.04
C ASP A 3 52.47 2.84 13.04
N LYS A 4 51.75 3.90 13.36
CA LYS A 4 50.28 3.92 13.50
C LYS A 4 49.68 4.50 12.22
N SER A 5 49.22 3.63 11.33
CA SER A 5 48.37 4.04 10.21
C SER A 5 47.01 4.52 10.73
N SER A 6 46.74 5.82 10.56
CA SER A 6 45.48 6.45 10.97
C SER A 6 44.37 6.13 9.97
N ARG A 7 43.41 5.30 10.38
CA ARG A 7 42.23 4.97 9.59
C ARG A 7 41.22 6.13 9.67
N LYS A 8 41.01 6.85 8.56
CA LYS A 8 40.02 7.93 8.42
C LYS A 8 38.62 7.43 8.84
N PRO A 9 37.86 8.18 9.66
CA PRO A 9 36.52 7.76 10.05
C PRO A 9 35.58 7.80 8.84
N ARG A 10 34.93 6.66 8.56
CA ARG A 10 33.90 6.54 7.53
C ARG A 10 32.65 7.26 8.05
N LYS A 11 32.27 8.37 7.42
CA LYS A 11 31.01 9.08 7.72
C LYS A 11 29.86 8.09 7.70
N SER A 12 29.22 7.89 8.84
CA SER A 12 27.94 7.19 8.92
C SER A 12 26.91 8.00 8.14
N ALA A 13 26.31 7.38 7.13
CA ALA A 13 25.18 7.98 6.43
C ALA A 13 24.05 8.17 7.43
N ALA A 14 23.70 9.43 7.71
CA ALA A 14 22.54 9.75 8.51
C ALA A 14 21.30 9.07 7.89
N LYS A 15 20.53 8.35 8.71
CA LYS A 15 19.22 7.80 8.30
C LYS A 15 18.38 8.98 7.82
N ALA A 16 18.14 9.05 6.51
CA ALA A 16 17.21 9.99 5.94
C ALA A 16 15.84 9.78 6.63
N ALA A 17 15.24 10.86 7.12
CA ALA A 17 13.86 10.85 7.57
C ALA A 17 12.99 10.28 6.43
N PRO A 18 11.96 9.48 6.72
CA PRO A 18 11.10 8.96 5.67
C PRO A 18 10.44 10.14 4.96
N THR A 19 10.85 10.40 3.73
CA THR A 19 10.17 11.33 2.84
C THR A 19 8.74 10.83 2.68
N GLN A 20 7.76 11.73 2.86
CA GLN A 20 6.38 11.36 2.64
C GLN A 20 6.23 10.82 1.21
N PRO A 21 5.47 9.72 1.00
CA PRO A 21 5.36 9.12 -0.32
C PRO A 21 4.81 10.11 -1.34
N VAL A 22 5.37 10.08 -2.54
CA VAL A 22 4.91 10.90 -3.67
C VAL A 22 3.44 10.56 -3.96
N LEU A 23 2.62 11.58 -4.18
CA LEU A 23 1.23 11.39 -4.60
C LEU A 23 1.14 11.60 -6.12
N LEU A 24 0.56 10.63 -6.81
CA LEU A 24 0.24 10.74 -8.23
C LEU A 24 -1.05 11.54 -8.45
N SER A 25 -1.45 11.68 -9.71
CA SER A 25 -2.74 12.27 -10.07
C SER A 25 -3.88 11.63 -9.27
N GLY A 26 -4.86 12.45 -8.85
CA GLY A 26 -5.94 12.01 -7.98
C GLY A 26 -5.58 11.81 -6.50
N GLY A 27 -4.31 12.02 -6.12
CA GLY A 27 -3.83 11.80 -4.75
C GLY A 27 -3.56 10.33 -4.45
N ASN A 28 -3.24 9.53 -5.47
CA ASN A 28 -2.88 8.13 -5.32
C ASN A 28 -1.45 7.97 -4.77
N PRO A 29 -1.25 7.37 -3.58
CA PRO A 29 0.08 7.15 -3.05
C PRO A 29 0.95 6.32 -3.98
N GLN A 30 2.17 6.78 -4.25
CA GLN A 30 3.17 6.01 -4.98
C GLN A 30 3.93 5.10 -4.04
N ILE A 31 3.63 3.81 -4.07
CA ILE A 31 4.25 2.80 -3.21
C ILE A 31 4.85 1.71 -4.10
N PRO A 32 6.14 1.35 -3.89
CA PRO A 32 6.76 0.26 -4.63
C PRO A 32 5.96 -1.03 -4.55
N LYS A 33 6.05 -1.86 -5.60
CA LYS A 33 5.46 -3.19 -5.59
C LYS A 33 5.98 -3.96 -4.37
N GLY A 34 5.08 -4.58 -3.61
CA GLY A 34 5.41 -5.36 -2.43
C GLY A 34 4.28 -6.32 -2.07
N TYR A 35 4.63 -7.40 -1.39
CA TYR A 35 3.68 -8.40 -0.90
C TYR A 35 3.59 -8.35 0.63
N GLY A 36 2.46 -8.76 1.16
CA GLY A 36 2.16 -8.72 2.59
C GLY A 36 1.48 -7.44 3.04
N ASP A 37 1.30 -7.33 4.35
CA ASP A 37 0.55 -6.24 4.98
C ASP A 37 1.31 -4.92 4.97
N ALA A 38 2.62 -4.94 5.25
CA ALA A 38 3.46 -3.75 5.33
C ALA A 38 3.34 -2.77 4.13
N PRO A 39 3.44 -3.20 2.86
CA PRO A 39 3.27 -2.27 1.72
C PRO A 39 1.85 -1.72 1.62
N VAL A 40 0.83 -2.48 2.01
CA VAL A 40 -0.57 -2.00 2.03
C VAL A 40 -0.77 -0.98 3.14
N GLN A 41 -0.23 -1.21 4.34
CA GLN A 41 -0.27 -0.23 5.43
C GLN A 41 0.48 1.05 5.09
N ALA A 42 1.63 0.95 4.40
CA ALA A 42 2.36 2.12 3.91
C ALA A 42 1.53 2.92 2.89
N TYR A 43 0.82 2.23 1.98
CA TYR A 43 -0.12 2.87 1.07
C TYR A 43 -1.24 3.58 1.83
N ILE A 44 -1.91 2.90 2.78
CA ILE A 44 -2.99 3.47 3.57
C ILE A 44 -2.50 4.68 4.38
N ALA A 45 -1.33 4.59 5.00
CA ALA A 45 -0.74 5.67 5.76
C ALA A 45 -0.49 6.92 4.90
N ALA A 46 -0.18 6.74 3.62
CA ALA A 46 0.07 7.81 2.67
C ALA A 46 -1.20 8.34 1.97
N MET A 47 -2.37 7.70 2.13
CA MET A 47 -3.61 8.19 1.53
C MET A 47 -3.97 9.58 2.11
N PRO A 48 -4.29 10.57 1.27
CA PRO A 48 -4.46 11.95 1.73
C PRO A 48 -5.82 12.19 2.40
N GLY A 49 -5.81 12.90 3.52
CA GLY A 49 -7.00 13.41 4.20
C GLY A 49 -8.01 12.31 4.56
N TRP A 50 -9.29 12.53 4.22
CA TRP A 50 -10.38 11.59 4.53
C TRP A 50 -10.19 10.20 3.91
N LYS A 51 -9.41 10.09 2.83
CA LYS A 51 -9.17 8.82 2.14
C LYS A 51 -8.37 7.85 3.02
N GLN A 52 -7.54 8.35 3.93
CA GLN A 52 -6.81 7.53 4.90
C GLN A 52 -7.75 6.72 5.80
N ASN A 53 -8.82 7.35 6.29
CA ASN A 53 -9.81 6.69 7.14
C ASN A 53 -10.64 5.67 6.35
N VAL A 54 -10.93 5.95 5.07
CA VAL A 54 -11.57 4.98 4.17
C VAL A 54 -10.66 3.78 3.91
N GLY A 55 -9.38 4.00 3.62
CA GLY A 55 -8.40 2.93 3.45
C GLY A 55 -8.31 2.02 4.68
N ARG A 56 -8.20 2.60 5.89
CA ARG A 56 -8.21 1.85 7.15
C ARG A 56 -9.48 1.02 7.33
N ARG A 57 -10.65 1.60 7.04
CA ARG A 57 -11.93 0.90 7.17
C ARG A 57 -12.07 -0.24 6.17
N LEU A 58 -11.64 -0.03 4.92
CA LEU A 58 -11.62 -1.08 3.90
C LEU A 58 -10.73 -2.24 4.33
N ASP A 59 -9.49 -1.96 4.71
CA ASP A 59 -8.54 -2.99 5.16
C ASP A 59 -9.08 -3.80 6.35
N ALA A 60 -9.62 -3.12 7.37
CA ALA A 60 -10.18 -3.78 8.55
C ALA A 60 -11.39 -4.67 8.22
N ILE A 61 -12.30 -4.24 7.34
CA ILE A 61 -13.45 -5.05 6.93
C ILE A 61 -12.97 -6.25 6.11
N ILE A 62 -12.05 -6.06 5.16
CA ILE A 62 -11.55 -7.14 4.32
C ILE A 62 -10.82 -8.20 5.16
N SER A 63 -9.91 -7.78 6.03
CA SER A 63 -9.14 -8.70 6.89
C SER A 63 -10.02 -9.45 7.89
N ARG A 64 -11.09 -8.84 8.39
CA ARG A 64 -12.06 -9.53 9.27
C ARG A 64 -12.91 -10.53 8.50
N THR A 65 -13.35 -10.19 7.29
CA THR A 65 -14.25 -11.04 6.49
C THR A 65 -13.52 -12.20 5.84
N VAL A 66 -12.25 -12.02 5.48
CA VAL A 66 -11.42 -13.06 4.84
C VAL A 66 -10.18 -13.31 5.72
N PRO A 67 -10.28 -14.19 6.73
CA PRO A 67 -9.12 -14.60 7.52
C PRO A 67 -8.00 -15.14 6.62
N GLY A 68 -6.77 -14.69 6.84
CA GLY A 68 -5.62 -15.09 6.02
C GLY A 68 -5.53 -14.43 4.64
N VAL A 69 -6.30 -13.36 4.39
CA VAL A 69 -6.27 -12.60 3.13
C VAL A 69 -4.85 -12.27 2.67
N ARG A 70 -4.56 -12.53 1.39
CA ARG A 70 -3.31 -12.13 0.73
C ARG A 70 -3.38 -10.66 0.39
N LYS A 71 -2.34 -9.91 0.76
CA LYS A 71 -2.21 -8.47 0.53
C LYS A 71 -1.01 -8.18 -0.36
N ALA A 72 -1.12 -7.21 -1.24
CA ALA A 72 0.00 -6.70 -2.03
C ALA A 72 -0.25 -5.27 -2.50
N VAL A 73 0.81 -4.54 -2.82
CA VAL A 73 0.75 -3.38 -3.72
C VAL A 73 1.25 -3.82 -5.09
N LYS A 74 0.41 -3.67 -6.11
CA LYS A 74 0.73 -4.00 -7.52
C LYS A 74 0.18 -2.90 -8.41
N TRP A 75 0.92 -2.52 -9.45
CA TRP A 75 0.51 -1.45 -10.37
C TRP A 75 0.03 -0.18 -9.63
N ASN A 76 0.75 0.17 -8.57
CA ASN A 76 0.49 1.30 -7.67
C ASN A 76 -0.92 1.34 -7.04
N SER A 77 -1.49 0.17 -6.75
CA SER A 77 -2.76 0.02 -6.03
C SER A 77 -2.68 -1.15 -5.04
N PRO A 78 -3.39 -1.12 -3.91
CA PRO A 78 -3.54 -2.28 -3.03
C PRO A 78 -4.39 -3.37 -3.68
N PHE A 79 -4.02 -4.61 -3.45
CA PHE A 79 -4.68 -5.83 -3.93
C PHE A 79 -4.92 -6.77 -2.75
N PHE A 80 -6.10 -7.39 -2.75
CA PHE A 80 -6.55 -8.37 -1.77
C PHE A 80 -6.97 -9.65 -2.48
N GLY A 81 -6.53 -10.79 -1.95
CA GLY A 81 -6.65 -12.09 -2.58
C GLY A 81 -6.85 -13.23 -1.59
N VAL A 82 -7.21 -14.40 -2.10
CA VAL A 82 -7.34 -15.63 -1.31
C VAL A 82 -6.06 -16.47 -1.35
N GLU A 83 -5.32 -16.37 -2.45
CA GLU A 83 -4.07 -17.08 -2.68
C GLU A 83 -3.09 -16.18 -3.42
N ASP A 84 -1.83 -16.59 -3.48
CA ASP A 84 -0.83 -15.84 -4.21
C ASP A 84 -1.23 -15.74 -5.68
N ASN A 85 -1.23 -14.50 -6.19
CA ASN A 85 -1.67 -14.17 -7.55
C ASN A 85 -3.17 -14.33 -7.85
N ILE A 86 -3.99 -14.80 -6.91
CA ILE A 86 -5.45 -14.86 -7.04
C ILE A 86 -6.09 -13.73 -6.24
N TRP A 87 -6.40 -12.64 -6.94
CA TRP A 87 -6.95 -11.42 -6.34
C TRP A 87 -8.45 -11.32 -6.58
N PHE A 88 -9.19 -10.77 -5.62
CA PHE A 88 -10.62 -10.52 -5.76
C PHE A 88 -10.98 -9.03 -5.67
N LEU A 89 -10.14 -8.22 -5.02
CA LEU A 89 -10.40 -6.80 -4.77
C LEU A 89 -9.13 -5.95 -4.93
N SER A 90 -9.30 -4.73 -5.46
CA SER A 90 -8.31 -3.65 -5.40
C SER A 90 -8.99 -2.32 -5.10
N PHE A 91 -8.25 -1.34 -4.59
CA PHE A 91 -8.75 0.03 -4.54
C PHE A 91 -7.71 1.08 -4.98
N HIS A 92 -8.20 2.25 -5.39
CA HIS A 92 -7.36 3.33 -5.93
C HIS A 92 -7.93 4.70 -5.55
N CYS A 93 -7.06 5.63 -5.16
CA CYS A 93 -7.47 7.01 -4.88
C CYS A 93 -7.64 7.84 -6.15
N PHE A 94 -8.80 8.44 -6.31
CA PHE A 94 -9.05 9.52 -7.26
C PHE A 94 -9.28 10.83 -6.50
N THR A 95 -9.31 11.97 -7.21
CA THR A 95 -9.49 13.28 -6.56
C THR A 95 -10.71 13.32 -5.65
N LYS A 96 -11.85 12.83 -6.14
CA LYS A 96 -13.16 12.94 -5.48
C LYS A 96 -13.63 11.65 -4.80
N TYR A 97 -13.03 10.50 -5.10
CA TYR A 97 -13.51 9.20 -4.60
C TYR A 97 -12.36 8.21 -4.41
N VAL A 98 -12.62 7.14 -3.68
CA VAL A 98 -11.77 5.93 -3.66
C VAL A 98 -12.49 4.87 -4.47
N LYS A 99 -11.92 4.44 -5.59
CA LYS A 99 -12.49 3.39 -6.42
C LYS A 99 -12.23 2.05 -5.76
N VAL A 100 -13.28 1.29 -5.47
CA VAL A 100 -13.17 -0.11 -5.05
C VAL A 100 -13.54 -0.98 -6.23
N ALA A 101 -12.62 -1.83 -6.69
CA ALA A 101 -12.79 -2.70 -7.84
C ALA A 101 -12.84 -4.15 -7.40
N PHE A 102 -13.95 -4.84 -7.73
CA PHE A 102 -14.07 -6.29 -7.59
C PHE A 102 -13.81 -6.94 -8.95
N PHE A 103 -12.80 -7.82 -9.05
CA PHE A 103 -12.41 -8.40 -10.35
C PHE A 103 -13.46 -9.33 -10.96
N ARG A 104 -14.31 -9.93 -10.11
CA ARG A 104 -15.51 -10.67 -10.52
C ARG A 104 -16.79 -9.95 -10.09
N GLY A 105 -16.80 -8.62 -10.14
CA GLY A 105 -17.90 -7.79 -9.64
C GLY A 105 -19.27 -8.09 -10.28
N ALA A 106 -19.30 -8.53 -11.54
CA ALA A 106 -20.55 -8.92 -12.23
C ALA A 106 -21.19 -10.20 -11.64
N ALA A 107 -20.45 -11.00 -10.88
CA ALA A 107 -20.97 -12.17 -10.19
C ALA A 107 -21.55 -11.85 -8.80
N LEU A 108 -21.46 -10.59 -8.34
CA LEU A 108 -22.01 -10.17 -7.06
C LEU A 108 -23.50 -9.81 -7.19
N ILE A 109 -24.24 -10.01 -6.10
CA ILE A 109 -25.67 -9.73 -6.02
C ILE A 109 -25.90 -8.79 -4.82
N PRO A 110 -26.40 -7.55 -5.03
CA PRO A 110 -26.59 -6.91 -6.34
C PRO A 110 -25.26 -6.60 -7.04
N ILE A 111 -25.30 -6.39 -8.36
CA ILE A 111 -24.13 -5.96 -9.12
C ILE A 111 -23.71 -4.56 -8.61
N PRO A 112 -22.43 -4.33 -8.27
CA PRO A 112 -21.96 -3.04 -7.80
C PRO A 112 -22.17 -1.96 -8.87
N PRO A 113 -22.54 -0.72 -8.46
CA PRO A 113 -22.63 0.41 -9.38
C PRO A 113 -21.26 0.74 -9.97
N ARG A 114 -21.25 1.38 -11.15
CA ARG A 114 -20.03 1.84 -11.81
C ARG A 114 -19.51 3.16 -11.25
#